data_AF-A0A967J9G5-F1
#
_entry.id   AF-A0A967J9G5-F1
#
_cell.length_a   1.000
_cell.length_b   1.000
_cell.length_c   1.000
_cell.angle_alpha   90.00
_cell.angle_beta   90.00
_cell.angle_gamma   90.00
#
_symmetry.space_group_name_H-M   'P 1'
#
loop_
_entity.id
_entity.type
_entity.pdbx_description
1 polymer ?
#
loop_
_entity_poly.entity_id
_entity_poly.type
_entity_poly.pdbx_seq_one_letter_code
_entity_poly.pdbx_strand_id
1 'polypeptide(L)'
;DDLFEGTTDGIDLFVQESGTLGFTAGRVPEEILPEVEAVDGVAQAVPSVQGFAQMIGKDGAPIGGSGPPTFGFSILPVDFEISMTSFVDGRLPG
;
A
#
# COMPACT_ATOMS: atom_id res chain seq x y z
N ASP A 1 -3.45 33.53 -7.52
CA ASP A 1 -4.49 32.78 -8.23
C ASP A 1 -3.90 32.46 -9.59
N ASP A 2 -3.02 31.45 -9.64
CA ASP A 2 -2.25 31.00 -10.84
C ASP A 2 -1.44 29.73 -10.48
N LEU A 3 -2.09 28.69 -9.94
CA LEU A 3 -1.39 27.44 -9.56
C LEU A 3 -2.00 26.17 -10.16
N PHE A 4 -2.98 26.29 -11.06
CA PHE A 4 -3.66 25.13 -11.66
C PHE A 4 -3.62 25.06 -13.19
N GLU A 5 -2.85 25.91 -13.85
CA GLU A 5 -2.59 25.79 -15.28
C GLU A 5 -1.25 25.09 -15.50
N GLY A 6 -1.30 23.77 -15.73
CA GLY A 6 -0.10 23.04 -16.13
C GLY A 6 -0.06 21.52 -15.92
N THR A 7 -1.16 20.86 -15.54
CA THR A 7 -1.11 19.41 -15.25
C THR A 7 -2.15 18.57 -16.00
N THR A 8 -2.89 19.16 -16.95
CA THR A 8 -3.91 18.44 -17.74
C THR A 8 -3.79 18.62 -19.26
N ASP A 9 -2.72 19.24 -19.75
CA ASP A 9 -2.46 19.33 -21.19
C ASP A 9 -2.29 17.92 -21.78
N GLY A 10 -3.29 17.50 -22.56
CA GLY A 10 -3.33 16.20 -23.26
C GLY A 10 -4.26 15.14 -22.64
N ILE A 11 -5.05 15.46 -21.61
CA ILE A 11 -6.08 14.53 -21.09
C ILE A 11 -7.42 14.87 -21.72
N ASP A 12 -7.88 14.02 -22.66
CA ASP A 12 -9.18 14.19 -23.33
C ASP A 12 -10.37 13.89 -22.39
N LEU A 13 -10.17 13.08 -21.33
CA LEU A 13 -11.18 12.76 -20.32
C LEU A 13 -10.53 12.18 -19.04
N PHE A 14 -10.96 12.66 -17.87
CA PHE A 14 -10.60 12.12 -16.56
C PHE A 14 -11.85 11.57 -15.86
N VAL A 15 -11.84 10.29 -15.50
CA VAL A 15 -12.93 9.66 -14.73
C VAL A 15 -12.37 9.25 -13.39
N GLN A 16 -12.84 9.92 -12.33
CA GLN A 16 -12.49 9.61 -10.95
C GLN A 16 -13.74 9.25 -10.16
N GLU A 17 -13.68 8.14 -9.44
CA GLU A 17 -14.69 7.72 -8.47
C GLU A 17 -14.34 8.33 -7.10
N SER A 18 -15.35 8.76 -6.34
CA SER A 18 -15.18 9.48 -5.07
C SER A 18 -15.17 8.57 -3.84
N GLY A 19 -14.85 7.29 -4.01
CA GLY A 19 -14.88 6.27 -2.98
C GLY A 19 -13.61 6.28 -2.13
N THR A 20 -13.73 5.74 -0.91
CA THR A 20 -12.55 5.47 -0.09
C THR A 20 -11.88 4.21 -0.58
N LEU A 21 -10.68 4.34 -1.13
CA LEU A 21 -9.83 3.22 -1.52
C LEU A 21 -8.85 2.89 -0.39
N GLY A 22 -8.74 1.60 -0.05
CA GLY A 22 -7.89 1.09 1.03
C GLY A 22 -8.67 0.59 2.25
N PHE A 23 -7.98 -0.07 3.18
CA PHE A 23 -8.58 -0.51 4.43
C PHE A 23 -8.79 0.71 5.35
N THR A 24 -10.02 0.87 5.83
CA THR A 24 -10.41 1.94 6.77
C THR A 24 -10.26 1.52 8.23
N ALA A 25 -9.79 0.31 8.49
CA ALA A 25 -9.46 -0.12 9.85
C ALA A 25 -8.35 0.81 10.38
N GLY A 26 -8.60 1.42 11.53
CA GLY A 26 -7.62 2.28 12.19
C GLY A 26 -6.35 1.50 12.55
N ARG A 27 -5.31 2.24 12.97
CA ARG A 27 -4.08 1.60 13.48
C ARG A 27 -4.41 0.77 14.71
N VAL A 28 -3.82 -0.42 14.74
CA VAL A 28 -3.94 -1.35 15.85
C VAL A 28 -2.58 -1.42 16.57
N PRO A 29 -2.52 -1.39 17.91
CA PRO A 29 -1.27 -1.54 18.64
C PRO A 29 -0.59 -2.88 18.34
N GLU A 30 0.73 -2.88 18.17
CA GLU A 30 1.49 -4.13 17.92
C GLU A 30 1.40 -5.11 19.10
N GLU A 31 1.24 -4.60 20.31
CA GLU A 31 1.14 -5.37 21.56
C GLU A 31 -0.04 -6.34 21.62
N ILE A 32 -1.06 -6.19 20.76
CA ILE A 32 -2.21 -7.10 20.72
C ILE A 32 -1.95 -8.35 19.86
N LEU A 33 -0.88 -8.36 19.05
CA LEU A 33 -0.56 -9.49 18.17
C LEU A 33 -0.45 -10.81 18.95
N PRO A 34 0.27 -10.90 20.10
CA PRO A 34 0.36 -12.13 20.88
C PRO A 34 -1.00 -12.56 21.46
N GLU A 35 -1.91 -11.62 21.74
CA GLU A 35 -3.25 -11.94 22.22
C GLU A 35 -4.08 -12.61 21.11
N VAL A 36 -3.98 -12.12 19.88
CA VAL A 36 -4.66 -12.70 18.71
C VAL A 36 -4.08 -14.07 18.37
N GLU A 37 -2.75 -14.24 18.42
CA GLU A 37 -2.10 -15.53 18.20
C GLU A 37 -2.53 -16.59 19.23
N ALA A 38 -2.88 -16.18 20.44
CA ALA A 38 -3.28 -17.09 21.52
C ALA A 38 -4.75 -17.55 21.46
N VAL A 39 -5.56 -17.02 20.55
CA VAL A 39 -6.97 -17.41 20.42
C VAL A 39 -7.09 -18.82 19.83
N ASP A 40 -7.86 -19.69 20.48
CA ASP A 40 -8.09 -21.06 20.00
C ASP A 40 -8.68 -21.06 18.58
N GLY A 41 -8.05 -21.82 17.69
CA GLY A 41 -8.38 -21.86 16.26
C GLY A 41 -7.65 -20.84 15.38
N VAL A 42 -6.87 -19.90 15.93
CA VAL A 42 -5.98 -19.05 15.12
C VAL A 42 -4.74 -19.84 14.74
N ALA A 43 -4.59 -20.14 13.45
CA ALA A 43 -3.41 -20.83 12.95
C ALA A 43 -2.16 -19.92 12.93
N GLN A 44 -2.35 -18.63 12.65
CA GLN A 44 -1.29 -17.65 12.51
C GLN A 44 -1.88 -16.24 12.56
N ALA A 45 -1.18 -15.30 13.21
CA ALA A 45 -1.48 -13.87 13.11
C ALA A 45 -0.20 -13.12 12.72
N VAL A 46 -0.33 -12.09 11.88
CA VAL A 46 0.83 -11.37 11.33
C VAL A 46 0.51 -9.90 11.24
N PRO A 47 1.43 -9.02 11.68
CA PRO A 47 1.24 -7.59 11.50
C PRO A 47 1.32 -7.25 10.01
N SER A 48 0.50 -6.30 9.56
CA SER A 48 0.60 -5.76 8.22
C SER A 48 0.43 -4.25 8.24
N VAL A 49 1.15 -3.58 7.34
CA VAL A 49 1.05 -2.14 7.15
C VAL A 49 0.74 -1.87 5.69
N GLN A 50 -0.29 -1.07 5.45
CA GLN A 50 -0.64 -0.57 4.14
C GLN A 50 -0.91 0.94 4.23
N GLY A 51 -0.57 1.65 3.16
CA GLY A 51 -0.95 3.05 3.03
C GLY A 51 -0.62 3.59 1.64
N PHE A 52 -0.89 4.87 1.44
CA PHE A 52 -0.39 5.59 0.27
C PHE A 52 1.13 5.66 0.34
N ALA A 53 1.78 5.36 -0.78
CA ALA A 53 3.22 5.45 -0.92
C ALA A 53 3.58 5.97 -2.30
N GLN A 54 4.58 6.82 -2.41
CA GLN A 54 5.05 7.39 -3.67
C GLN A 54 6.48 6.89 -3.92
N MET A 55 6.72 6.28 -5.08
CA MET A 55 8.08 5.92 -5.50
C MET A 55 8.85 7.19 -5.86
N ILE A 56 10.10 7.30 -5.40
CA ILE A 56 11.00 8.42 -5.68
C ILE A 56 12.16 7.93 -6.54
N GLY A 57 12.40 8.61 -7.65
CA GLY A 57 13.50 8.35 -8.57
C GLY A 57 14.86 8.73 -8.00
N LYS A 58 15.92 8.32 -8.69
CA LYS A 58 17.32 8.61 -8.31
C LYS A 58 17.63 10.11 -8.30
N ASP A 59 16.89 10.86 -9.09
CA ASP A 59 16.92 12.32 -9.20
C ASP A 59 16.10 13.04 -8.11
N GLY A 60 15.41 12.29 -7.25
CA GLY A 60 14.51 12.82 -6.23
C GLY A 60 13.11 13.18 -6.76
N ALA A 61 12.82 12.94 -8.05
CA ALA A 61 11.52 13.21 -8.62
C ALA A 61 10.54 12.06 -8.31
N PRO A 62 9.25 12.35 -8.06
CA PRO A 62 8.25 11.31 -7.91
C PRO A 62 8.06 10.54 -9.22
N ILE A 63 7.97 9.21 -9.13
CA ILE A 63 7.66 8.32 -10.26
C ILE A 63 6.17 7.92 -10.17
N GLY A 64 5.36 8.36 -11.13
CA GLY A 64 3.91 8.09 -11.16
C GLY A 64 3.10 9.11 -10.36
N GLY A 65 1.93 8.71 -9.84
CA GLY A 65 1.05 9.57 -9.03
C GLY A 65 -0.02 10.36 -9.81
N SER A 66 0.08 10.43 -11.14
CA SER A 66 -0.92 11.08 -12.01
C SER A 66 -2.07 10.15 -12.44
N GLY A 67 -2.20 8.97 -11.81
CA GLY A 67 -3.17 7.94 -12.15
C GLY A 67 -3.84 7.35 -10.90
N PRO A 68 -4.27 6.07 -10.92
CA PRO A 68 -4.78 5.40 -9.72
C PRO A 68 -3.81 5.53 -8.54
N PRO A 69 -4.32 5.54 -7.29
CA PRO A 69 -3.47 5.73 -6.12
C PRO A 69 -2.35 4.69 -6.05
N THR A 70 -1.17 5.15 -5.65
CA THR A 70 -0.02 4.29 -5.41
C THR A 70 -0.04 3.81 -3.96
N PHE A 71 -0.02 2.49 -3.76
CA PHE A 71 -0.05 1.86 -2.44
C PHE A 71 1.30 1.24 -2.10
N GLY A 72 1.69 1.36 -0.83
CA GLY A 72 2.77 0.60 -0.21
C GLY A 72 2.20 -0.44 0.74
N PHE A 73 2.83 -1.61 0.78
CA PHE A 73 2.44 -2.74 1.61
C PHE A 73 3.65 -3.35 2.29
N SER A 74 3.49 -3.83 3.52
CA SER A 74 4.45 -4.75 4.14
C SER A 74 4.51 -6.05 3.33
N ILE A 75 5.72 -6.56 3.13
CA ILE A 75 5.93 -7.89 2.55
C ILE A 75 5.94 -8.89 3.70
N LEU A 76 5.03 -9.87 3.64
CA LEU A 76 5.08 -11.01 4.54
C LEU A 76 6.14 -12.01 4.05
N PRO A 77 6.78 -12.76 4.94
CA PRO A 77 7.67 -13.84 4.51
C PRO A 77 6.93 -14.82 3.58
N VAL A 78 7.65 -15.40 2.63
CA VAL A 78 7.07 -16.13 1.48
C VAL A 78 6.36 -17.43 1.86
N ASP A 79 6.59 -17.92 3.07
CA ASP A 79 5.96 -19.12 3.64
C ASP A 79 4.58 -18.84 4.27
N PHE A 80 4.14 -17.58 4.33
CA PHE A 80 2.81 -17.24 4.81
C PHE A 80 1.78 -17.43 3.68
N GLU A 81 0.95 -18.47 3.79
CA GLU A 81 -0.16 -18.76 2.86
C GLU A 81 -1.20 -17.63 2.79
N ILE A 82 -1.17 -16.70 3.74
CA ILE A 82 -2.12 -15.57 3.87
C ILE A 82 -1.63 -14.26 3.22
N SER A 83 -0.51 -14.28 2.50
CA SER A 83 0.02 -13.06 1.88
C SER A 83 -0.89 -12.52 0.77
N MET A 84 -1.16 -11.22 0.78
CA MET A 84 -1.86 -10.55 -0.32
C MET A 84 -1.02 -10.44 -1.60
N THR A 85 0.30 -10.56 -1.48
CA THR A 85 1.23 -10.46 -2.60
C THR A 85 2.08 -11.72 -2.69
N SER A 86 2.40 -12.15 -3.91
CA SER A 86 3.38 -13.22 -4.15
C SER A 86 4.65 -12.63 -4.72
N PHE A 87 5.79 -13.14 -4.26
CA PHE A 87 7.09 -12.78 -4.81
C PHE A 87 7.41 -13.69 -5.99
N VAL A 88 7.60 -13.12 -7.18
CA VAL A 88 7.83 -13.89 -8.41
C VAL A 88 9.32 -14.10 -8.68
N ASP A 89 10.14 -13.05 -8.55
CA ASP A 89 11.59 -13.12 -8.83
C ASP A 89 12.35 -11.94 -8.18
N GLY A 90 13.66 -12.13 -7.96
CA GLY A 90 14.59 -11.13 -7.43
C GLY A 90 15.01 -11.38 -5.97
N ARG A 91 15.41 -10.31 -5.27
CA ARG A 91 15.73 -10.34 -3.83
C ARG A 91 14.79 -9.41 -3.07
N LEU A 92 14.18 -9.93 -2.01
CA LEU A 92 13.39 -9.13 -1.09
C LEU A 92 14.25 -8.07 -0.38
N PRO A 93 13.69 -6.89 -0.08
CA PRO A 93 14.33 -5.95 0.84
C PRO A 93 14.61 -6.65 2.17
N GLY A 94 15.84 -6.51 2.67
CA GLY A 94 16.25 -7.03 3.97
C GLY A 94 16.14 -5.98 5.06
#